data_AF-D1C0C9-F1
#
_entry.id   AF-D1C0C9-F1
#
_cell.length_a   1.000
_cell.length_b   1.000
_cell.length_c   1.000
_cell.angle_alpha   90.00
_cell.angle_beta   90.00
_cell.angle_gamma   90.00
#
_symmetry.space_group_name_H-M   'P 1'
#
loop_
_entity.id
_entity.type
_entity.pdbx_description
1 polymer ?
#
loop_
_entity_poly.entity_id
_entity_poly.type
_entity_poly.pdbx_seq_one_letter_code
_entity_poly.pdbx_strand_id
1 'polypeptide(L)'
;MATPQNYLAVIKVVGIGGGGVNAVNRMIEVGLKGVEFIAINTDAQALLMSDADVKLDVGRDLTRGLGAGADPEVGRKAAEDHAEEIEEVLRGADMVFVTAGEGGGTGTGGAPVVARIARSLGALTVGVVTRPFTFEGRRRSVQAEQGIESLREEVDTLIVIPNDRLLQMSDRNVSAIAAFHSADQVLHSGVQGITDLITTPGLINLDFADVKSVMQGAGSALMGIGSARGEDRAVQAAELAISSPLLEASIDGAHGVLLSIQGGSDLGLFEVHEAARLVQEAAHPEANIIFGTVIDDALGDEVRVTVIAAGFDGGVPQTRKDGRGLGQIAGQPARPTVTTTASGQVAVTAAGPATVPVPQPPVTGAHTLPRPIPADPDDVPASLQPVAAARPAVAVTEESEGVTVERPVEVPRIFHEAPPREELDVPDFLK
;
A
#
# COMPACT_ATOMS: atom_id res chain seq x y z
N MET A 1 -24.45 31.91 -26.44
CA MET A 1 -23.23 31.35 -25.81
C MET A 1 -23.71 30.50 -24.66
N ALA A 2 -23.55 29.18 -24.74
CA ALA A 2 -23.85 28.30 -23.62
C ALA A 2 -22.84 28.64 -22.50
N THR A 3 -23.35 28.92 -21.31
CA THR A 3 -22.54 28.95 -20.09
C THR A 3 -21.74 27.65 -20.03
N PRO A 4 -20.42 27.67 -19.81
CA PRO A 4 -19.67 26.45 -19.59
C PRO A 4 -20.32 25.75 -18.39
N GLN A 5 -20.96 24.60 -18.64
CA GLN A 5 -21.42 23.75 -17.56
C GLN A 5 -20.16 23.30 -16.83
N ASN A 6 -20.08 23.57 -15.52
CA ASN A 6 -19.03 23.00 -14.67
C ASN A 6 -19.16 21.48 -14.73
N TYR A 7 -18.35 20.85 -15.57
CA TYR A 7 -18.25 19.41 -15.68
C TYR A 7 -17.39 18.94 -14.51
N LEU A 8 -18.00 18.24 -13.56
CA LEU A 8 -17.29 17.57 -12.50
C LEU A 8 -16.75 16.25 -13.05
N ALA A 9 -15.44 16.04 -12.95
CA ALA A 9 -14.82 14.81 -13.39
C ALA A 9 -15.37 13.63 -12.60
N VAL A 10 -15.79 12.57 -13.28
CA VAL A 10 -16.23 11.31 -12.68
C VAL A 10 -15.00 10.48 -12.36
N ILE A 11 -14.70 10.35 -11.06
CA ILE A 11 -13.55 9.60 -10.57
C ILE A 11 -14.03 8.28 -9.97
N LYS A 12 -13.41 7.17 -10.38
CA LYS A 12 -13.67 5.84 -9.81
C LYS A 12 -12.40 5.27 -9.17
N VAL A 13 -12.53 4.63 -8.01
CA VAL A 13 -11.43 3.98 -7.30
C VAL A 13 -11.70 2.49 -7.22
N VAL A 14 -10.84 1.70 -7.87
CA VAL A 14 -10.99 0.26 -8.03
C VAL A 14 -9.97 -0.47 -7.17
N GLY A 15 -10.42 -1.12 -6.11
CA GLY A 15 -9.61 -1.98 -5.25
C GLY A 15 -9.64 -3.43 -5.73
N ILE A 16 -8.47 -3.96 -6.10
CA ILE A 16 -8.36 -5.31 -6.68
C ILE A 16 -7.62 -6.27 -5.73
N GLY A 17 -8.26 -7.40 -5.44
CA GLY A 17 -7.76 -8.40 -4.50
C GLY A 17 -7.80 -7.91 -3.05
N GLY A 18 -7.30 -8.73 -2.12
CA GLY A 18 -7.41 -8.44 -0.68
C GLY A 18 -6.78 -7.10 -0.26
N GLY A 19 -5.55 -6.80 -0.72
CA GLY A 19 -4.87 -5.55 -0.39
C GLY A 19 -5.59 -4.32 -0.95
N GLY A 20 -6.04 -4.37 -2.21
CA GLY A 20 -6.78 -3.26 -2.83
C GLY A 20 -8.14 -3.03 -2.18
N VAL A 21 -8.87 -4.10 -1.84
CA VAL A 21 -10.17 -4.00 -1.15
C VAL A 21 -10.00 -3.45 0.26
N ASN A 22 -8.95 -3.83 1.00
CA ASN A 22 -8.65 -3.24 2.31
C ASN A 22 -8.37 -1.75 2.21
N ALA A 23 -7.58 -1.33 1.22
CA ALA A 23 -7.30 0.08 0.98
C ALA A 23 -8.58 0.87 0.65
N VAL A 24 -9.47 0.31 -0.19
CA VAL A 24 -10.78 0.91 -0.50
C VAL A 24 -11.64 1.05 0.75
N ASN A 25 -11.78 -0.01 1.55
CA ASN A 25 -12.53 0.06 2.81
C ASN A 25 -11.95 1.14 3.72
N ARG A 26 -10.62 1.24 3.80
CA ARG A 26 -9.97 2.29 4.58
C ARG A 26 -10.32 3.67 4.05
N MET A 27 -10.26 3.91 2.74
CA MET A 27 -10.63 5.18 2.11
C MET A 27 -12.07 5.58 2.43
N ILE A 28 -12.99 4.61 2.49
CA ILE A 28 -14.39 4.81 2.87
C ILE A 28 -14.50 5.18 4.36
N GLU A 29 -13.80 4.45 5.25
CA GLU A 29 -13.79 4.72 6.69
C GLU A 29 -13.30 6.13 7.03
N VAL A 30 -12.24 6.61 6.37
CA VAL A 30 -11.73 7.98 6.58
C VAL A 30 -12.55 9.03 5.83
N GLY A 31 -13.53 8.60 5.03
CA GLY A 31 -14.52 9.49 4.42
C GLY A 31 -14.03 10.23 3.19
N LEU A 32 -13.22 9.59 2.34
CA LEU A 32 -12.84 10.14 1.04
C LEU A 32 -14.11 10.37 0.18
N LYS A 33 -14.25 11.57 -0.38
CA LYS A 33 -15.46 12.03 -1.09
C LYS A 33 -15.20 12.25 -2.58
N GLY A 34 -16.28 12.34 -3.35
CA GLY A 34 -16.21 12.70 -4.77
C GLY A 34 -15.68 11.58 -5.67
N VAL A 35 -15.67 10.35 -5.16
CA VAL A 35 -15.23 9.15 -5.89
C VAL A 35 -16.27 8.03 -5.73
N GLU A 36 -16.40 7.19 -6.75
CA GLU A 36 -17.17 5.94 -6.68
C GLU A 36 -16.22 4.78 -6.36
N PHE A 37 -16.53 3.98 -5.33
CA PHE A 37 -15.69 2.87 -4.91
C PHE A 37 -16.15 1.55 -5.52
N ILE A 38 -15.19 0.82 -6.11
CA ILE A 38 -15.40 -0.48 -6.73
C ILE A 38 -14.44 -1.48 -6.09
N ALA A 39 -14.97 -2.57 -5.54
CA ALA A 39 -14.19 -3.70 -5.04
C ALA A 39 -14.26 -4.86 -6.03
N ILE A 40 -13.11 -5.36 -6.47
CA ILE A 40 -12.99 -6.53 -7.36
C ILE A 40 -12.14 -7.59 -6.67
N ASN A 41 -12.69 -8.79 -6.49
CA ASN A 41 -11.95 -9.88 -5.88
C ASN A 41 -12.43 -11.25 -6.36
N THR A 42 -11.54 -12.24 -6.31
CA THR A 42 -11.86 -13.66 -6.54
C THR A 42 -12.27 -14.39 -5.26
N ASP A 43 -12.09 -13.72 -4.12
CA ASP A 43 -12.50 -14.20 -2.80
C ASP A 43 -13.83 -13.54 -2.43
N ALA A 44 -14.90 -14.34 -2.46
CA ALA A 44 -16.25 -13.88 -2.18
C ALA A 44 -16.43 -13.48 -0.71
N GLN A 45 -15.68 -14.07 0.22
CA GLN A 45 -15.77 -13.72 1.64
C GLN A 45 -15.21 -12.33 1.90
N ALA A 46 -14.06 -12.01 1.29
CA ALA A 46 -13.47 -10.68 1.39
C ALA A 46 -14.39 -9.60 0.78
N LEU A 47 -15.04 -9.89 -0.35
CA LEU A 47 -15.98 -9.00 -1.02
C LEU A 47 -17.23 -8.69 -0.18
N LEU A 48 -17.78 -9.69 0.52
CA LEU A 48 -18.95 -9.50 1.39
C LEU A 48 -18.67 -8.50 2.52
N MET A 49 -17.42 -8.44 2.98
CA MET A 49 -16.95 -7.53 4.03
C MET A 49 -16.53 -6.15 3.51
N SER A 50 -16.59 -5.91 2.19
CA SER A 50 -16.24 -4.60 1.64
C SER A 50 -17.37 -3.59 1.82
N ASP A 51 -17.04 -2.33 2.03
CA ASP A 51 -18.01 -1.23 2.11
C ASP A 51 -18.17 -0.48 0.78
N ALA A 52 -17.51 -0.94 -0.29
CA ALA A 52 -17.56 -0.33 -1.61
C ALA A 52 -18.99 -0.28 -2.21
N ASP A 53 -19.25 0.78 -3.00
CA ASP A 53 -20.53 1.00 -3.69
C ASP A 53 -20.85 -0.14 -4.67
N VAL A 54 -19.82 -0.59 -5.39
CA VAL A 54 -19.92 -1.69 -6.35
C VAL A 54 -18.97 -2.82 -5.97
N LYS A 55 -19.46 -4.06 -6.06
CA LYS A 55 -18.76 -5.27 -5.65
C LYS A 55 -18.80 -6.29 -6.79
N LEU A 56 -17.65 -6.65 -7.33
CA LEU A 56 -17.52 -7.58 -8.44
C LEU A 56 -16.75 -8.84 -8.01
N ASP A 57 -17.47 -9.96 -7.90
CA ASP A 57 -16.89 -11.29 -7.71
C ASP A 57 -16.45 -11.85 -9.06
N VAL A 58 -15.14 -11.98 -9.25
CA VAL A 58 -14.56 -12.46 -10.52
C VAL A 58 -14.00 -13.86 -10.40
N GLY A 59 -14.09 -14.63 -11.49
CA GLY A 59 -13.49 -15.96 -11.57
C GLY A 59 -14.18 -17.01 -10.70
N ARG A 60 -15.47 -16.85 -10.39
CA ARG A 60 -16.23 -17.79 -9.56
C ARG A 60 -16.17 -19.22 -10.07
N ASP A 61 -16.18 -19.43 -11.38
CA ASP A 61 -16.08 -20.76 -11.99
C ASP A 61 -14.67 -21.38 -11.82
N LEU A 62 -13.63 -20.55 -11.76
CA LEU A 62 -12.24 -20.98 -11.64
C LEU A 62 -11.86 -21.23 -10.17
N THR A 63 -12.26 -20.34 -9.27
CA THR A 63 -11.81 -20.33 -7.87
C THR A 63 -12.84 -20.89 -6.91
N ARG A 64 -14.10 -21.04 -7.34
CA ARG A 64 -15.26 -21.33 -6.48
C ARG A 64 -15.45 -20.30 -5.36
N GLY A 65 -14.98 -19.07 -5.58
CA GLY A 65 -15.03 -17.98 -4.61
C GLY A 65 -13.99 -18.07 -3.49
N LEU A 66 -12.96 -18.93 -3.63
CA LEU A 66 -11.92 -19.16 -2.62
C LEU A 66 -10.63 -18.37 -2.86
N GLY A 67 -10.62 -17.48 -3.85
CA GLY A 67 -9.44 -16.71 -4.21
C GLY A 67 -8.49 -17.39 -5.20
N ALA A 68 -7.50 -16.63 -5.68
CA ALA A 68 -6.54 -17.06 -6.70
C ALA A 68 -5.34 -17.89 -6.17
N GLY A 69 -5.30 -18.24 -4.88
CA GLY A 69 -4.22 -19.09 -4.32
C GLY A 69 -2.79 -18.51 -4.43
N ALA A 70 -2.65 -17.18 -4.49
CA ALA A 70 -1.39 -16.48 -4.76
C ALA A 70 -0.74 -16.86 -6.11
N ASP A 71 -1.56 -17.22 -7.09
CA ASP A 71 -1.20 -17.41 -8.49
C ASP A 71 -1.73 -16.23 -9.34
N PRO A 72 -0.84 -15.36 -9.87
CA PRO A 72 -1.22 -14.25 -10.74
C PRO A 72 -1.97 -14.66 -12.00
N GLU A 73 -1.67 -15.84 -12.56
CA GLU A 73 -2.31 -16.31 -13.79
C GLU A 73 -3.78 -16.60 -13.60
N VAL A 74 -4.16 -17.12 -12.42
CA VAL A 74 -5.56 -17.32 -12.05
C VAL A 74 -6.26 -15.99 -11.88
N GLY A 75 -5.60 -15.01 -11.24
CA GLY A 75 -6.14 -13.66 -11.08
C GLY A 75 -6.38 -12.95 -12.41
N ARG A 76 -5.43 -13.09 -13.35
CA ARG A 76 -5.54 -12.54 -14.70
C ARG A 76 -6.71 -13.13 -15.47
N LYS A 77 -6.79 -14.47 -15.54
CA LYS A 77 -7.88 -15.16 -16.24
C LYS A 77 -9.24 -14.82 -15.64
N ALA A 78 -9.33 -14.77 -14.32
CA ALA A 78 -10.57 -14.36 -13.64
C ALA A 78 -11.04 -12.97 -14.08
N ALA A 79 -10.13 -12.00 -14.18
CA ALA A 79 -10.47 -10.65 -14.66
C ALA A 79 -10.79 -10.61 -16.16
N GLU A 80 -10.09 -11.39 -16.98
CA GLU A 80 -10.34 -11.49 -18.44
C GLU A 80 -11.72 -12.10 -18.74
N ASP A 81 -12.09 -13.16 -18.02
CA ASP A 81 -13.39 -13.82 -18.18
C ASP A 81 -14.56 -12.91 -17.79
N HIS A 82 -14.32 -11.86 -16.98
CA HIS A 82 -15.32 -10.89 -16.52
C HIS A 82 -15.08 -9.49 -17.09
N ALA A 83 -14.35 -9.39 -18.21
CA ALA A 83 -13.97 -8.10 -18.80
C ALA A 83 -15.19 -7.24 -19.18
N GLU A 84 -16.29 -7.85 -19.64
CA GLU A 84 -17.51 -7.13 -20.00
C GLU A 84 -18.17 -6.45 -18.79
N GLU A 85 -18.22 -7.14 -17.64
CA GLU A 85 -18.75 -6.59 -16.39
C GLU A 85 -17.87 -5.47 -15.85
N ILE A 86 -16.54 -5.66 -15.91
CA ILE A 86 -15.57 -4.62 -15.54
C ILE A 86 -15.74 -3.39 -16.43
N GLU A 87 -15.91 -3.57 -17.73
CA GLU A 87 -16.13 -2.48 -18.69
C GLU A 87 -17.42 -1.70 -18.37
N GLU A 88 -18.50 -2.40 -18.07
CA GLU A 88 -19.78 -1.77 -17.71
C GLU A 88 -19.65 -0.90 -16.45
N VAL A 89 -18.98 -1.41 -15.42
CA VAL A 89 -18.77 -0.70 -14.16
C VAL A 89 -17.85 0.52 -14.34
N LEU A 90 -16.87 0.46 -15.24
CA LEU A 90 -15.92 1.56 -15.49
C LEU A 90 -16.43 2.61 -16.49
N ARG A 91 -17.52 2.32 -17.20
CA ARG A 91 -18.04 3.20 -18.25
C ARG A 91 -18.39 4.59 -17.70
N GLY A 92 -17.98 5.62 -18.45
CA GLY A 92 -18.24 7.02 -18.11
C GLY A 92 -17.30 7.63 -17.07
N ALA A 93 -16.27 6.91 -16.62
CA ALA A 93 -15.22 7.47 -15.79
C ALA A 93 -14.28 8.38 -16.62
N ASP A 94 -14.00 9.57 -16.11
CA ASP A 94 -12.94 10.44 -16.64
C ASP A 94 -11.58 10.02 -16.12
N MET A 95 -11.55 9.48 -14.89
CA MET A 95 -10.36 9.04 -14.19
C MET A 95 -10.63 7.77 -13.40
N VAL A 96 -9.70 6.81 -13.48
CA VAL A 96 -9.77 5.54 -12.74
C VAL A 96 -8.48 5.34 -11.96
N PHE A 97 -8.60 5.22 -10.65
CA PHE A 97 -7.53 4.74 -9.78
C PHE A 97 -7.61 3.23 -9.66
N VAL A 98 -6.54 2.53 -10.00
CA VAL A 98 -6.42 1.08 -9.80
C VAL A 98 -5.49 0.85 -8.62
N THR A 99 -6.03 0.33 -7.52
CA THR A 99 -5.25 0.02 -6.32
C THR A 99 -5.19 -1.47 -6.03
N ALA A 100 -3.98 -1.96 -5.76
CA ALA A 100 -3.73 -3.36 -5.50
C ALA A 100 -2.49 -3.56 -4.62
N GLY A 101 -2.52 -4.63 -3.82
CA GLY A 101 -1.33 -5.18 -3.18
C GLY A 101 -0.64 -6.18 -4.10
N GLU A 102 0.56 -5.83 -4.58
CA GLU A 102 1.33 -6.66 -5.51
C GLU A 102 2.00 -7.83 -4.80
N GLY A 103 2.22 -8.92 -5.54
CA GLY A 103 2.80 -10.16 -5.01
C GLY A 103 1.77 -11.19 -4.53
N GLY A 104 0.48 -10.85 -4.60
CA GLY A 104 -0.63 -11.80 -4.49
C GLY A 104 -0.97 -12.48 -5.83
N GLY A 105 -2.15 -13.10 -5.91
CA GLY A 105 -2.68 -13.65 -7.16
C GLY A 105 -3.62 -12.67 -7.86
N THR A 106 -4.72 -12.33 -7.21
CA THR A 106 -5.79 -11.49 -7.78
C THR A 106 -5.35 -10.07 -8.09
N GLY A 107 -4.66 -9.39 -7.16
CA GLY A 107 -4.14 -8.03 -7.39
C GLY A 107 -3.14 -8.01 -8.55
N THR A 108 -2.05 -8.76 -8.42
CA THR A 108 -0.97 -8.87 -9.40
C THR A 108 -1.44 -9.22 -10.82
N GLY A 109 -2.39 -10.16 -10.94
CA GLY A 109 -2.89 -10.62 -12.24
C GLY A 109 -4.04 -9.79 -12.80
N GLY A 110 -4.94 -9.33 -11.94
CA GLY A 110 -6.16 -8.63 -12.32
C GLY A 110 -5.96 -7.14 -12.54
N ALA A 111 -5.06 -6.49 -11.81
CA ALA A 111 -4.84 -5.04 -11.92
C ALA A 111 -4.45 -4.58 -13.33
N PRO A 112 -3.53 -5.25 -14.05
CA PRO A 112 -3.22 -4.87 -15.44
C PRO A 112 -4.42 -4.98 -16.39
N VAL A 113 -5.29 -5.98 -16.18
CA VAL A 113 -6.49 -6.20 -17.01
C VAL A 113 -7.48 -5.06 -16.81
N VAL A 114 -7.76 -4.71 -15.55
CA VAL A 114 -8.67 -3.61 -15.21
C VAL A 114 -8.13 -2.27 -15.72
N ALA A 115 -6.83 -2.01 -15.54
CA ALA A 115 -6.18 -0.81 -16.06
C ALA A 115 -6.30 -0.68 -17.58
N ARG A 116 -6.05 -1.78 -18.31
CA ARG A 116 -6.20 -1.81 -19.77
C ARG A 116 -7.62 -1.46 -20.21
N ILE A 117 -8.63 -2.03 -19.53
CA ILE A 117 -10.04 -1.75 -19.83
C ILE A 117 -10.35 -0.27 -19.59
N ALA A 118 -9.98 0.27 -18.42
CA ALA A 118 -10.16 1.69 -18.10
C ALA A 118 -9.53 2.62 -19.16
N ARG A 119 -8.30 2.33 -19.56
CA ARG A 119 -7.58 3.09 -20.58
C ARG A 119 -8.22 2.99 -21.96
N SER A 120 -8.73 1.82 -22.33
CA SER A 120 -9.45 1.62 -23.60
C SER A 120 -10.77 2.41 -23.68
N LEU A 121 -11.38 2.69 -22.52
CA LEU A 121 -12.57 3.53 -22.39
C LEU A 121 -12.23 5.04 -22.42
N GLY A 122 -10.95 5.40 -22.45
CA GLY A 122 -10.48 6.78 -22.52
C GLY A 122 -10.29 7.49 -21.17
N ALA A 123 -10.42 6.75 -20.06
CA ALA A 123 -10.19 7.28 -18.72
C ALA A 123 -8.69 7.47 -18.45
N LEU A 124 -8.33 8.57 -17.78
CA LEU A 124 -6.99 8.75 -17.23
C LEU A 124 -6.77 7.68 -16.15
N THR A 125 -5.86 6.74 -16.40
CA THR A 125 -5.72 5.55 -15.57
C THR A 125 -4.46 5.63 -14.73
N VAL A 126 -4.62 5.68 -13.40
CA VAL A 126 -3.52 5.79 -12.43
C VAL A 126 -3.46 4.54 -11.56
N GLY A 127 -2.35 3.81 -11.65
CA GLY A 127 -2.07 2.68 -10.77
C GLY A 127 -1.45 3.16 -9.46
N VAL A 128 -1.99 2.76 -8.30
CA VAL A 128 -1.41 3.02 -6.98
C VAL A 128 -1.27 1.70 -6.25
N VAL A 129 -0.05 1.14 -6.26
CA VAL A 129 0.19 -0.24 -5.82
C VAL A 129 1.31 -0.33 -4.79
N THR A 130 1.26 -1.36 -3.94
CA THR A 130 2.30 -1.61 -2.94
C THR A 130 3.17 -2.80 -3.30
N ARG A 131 4.49 -2.68 -3.15
CA ARG A 131 5.39 -3.83 -3.06
C ARG A 131 5.25 -4.52 -1.70
N PRO A 132 5.32 -5.85 -1.61
CA PRO A 132 5.22 -6.57 -0.35
C PRO A 132 6.40 -6.26 0.57
N PHE A 133 6.23 -6.44 1.88
CA PHE A 133 7.32 -6.38 2.83
C PHE A 133 8.33 -7.52 2.57
N THR A 134 9.61 -7.28 2.83
CA THR A 134 10.66 -8.29 2.67
C THR A 134 10.36 -9.57 3.50
N PHE A 135 9.72 -9.43 4.66
CA PHE A 135 9.38 -10.58 5.52
C PHE A 135 8.30 -11.50 4.94
N GLU A 136 7.51 -11.03 3.96
CA GLU A 136 6.49 -11.86 3.31
C GLU A 136 7.08 -12.92 2.37
N GLY A 137 8.38 -12.78 2.07
CA GLY A 137 9.19 -13.78 1.37
C GLY A 137 9.40 -13.51 -0.10
N ARG A 138 10.51 -14.05 -0.61
CA ARG A 138 11.02 -13.80 -1.97
C ARG A 138 10.01 -14.10 -3.09
N ARG A 139 9.13 -15.10 -2.90
CA ARG A 139 8.13 -15.47 -3.91
C ARG A 139 7.19 -14.30 -4.20
N ARG A 140 6.68 -13.63 -3.16
CA ARG A 140 5.81 -12.46 -3.32
C ARG A 140 6.54 -11.31 -4.00
N SER A 141 7.79 -11.03 -3.61
CA SER A 141 8.58 -9.95 -4.24
C SER A 141 8.80 -10.18 -5.74
N VAL A 142 9.09 -11.41 -6.16
CA VAL A 142 9.27 -11.72 -7.60
C VAL A 142 7.96 -11.57 -8.37
N GLN A 143 6.85 -12.05 -7.79
CA GLN A 143 5.52 -11.89 -8.38
C GLN A 143 5.14 -10.41 -8.47
N ALA A 144 5.45 -9.62 -7.45
CA ALA A 144 5.15 -8.20 -7.40
C ALA A 144 5.89 -7.42 -8.50
N GLU A 145 7.19 -7.65 -8.71
CA GLU A 145 7.91 -6.96 -9.79
C GLU A 145 7.38 -7.32 -11.18
N GLN A 146 6.94 -8.57 -11.39
CA GLN A 146 6.30 -8.97 -12.65
C GLN A 146 4.94 -8.28 -12.85
N GLY A 147 4.14 -8.17 -11.78
CA GLY A 147 2.86 -7.46 -11.80
C GLY A 147 3.03 -5.97 -12.05
N ILE A 148 3.97 -5.33 -11.37
CA ILE A 148 4.32 -3.91 -11.54
C ILE A 148 4.76 -3.61 -12.97
N GLU A 149 5.60 -4.45 -13.58
CA GLU A 149 6.01 -4.28 -14.98
C GLU A 149 4.82 -4.37 -15.93
N SER A 150 3.98 -5.40 -15.74
CA SER A 150 2.79 -5.62 -16.57
C SER A 150 1.78 -4.46 -16.42
N LEU A 151 1.60 -3.96 -15.21
CA LEU A 151 0.70 -2.85 -14.92
C LEU A 151 1.21 -1.54 -15.52
N ARG A 152 2.53 -1.31 -15.51
CA ARG A 152 3.15 -0.09 -16.06
C ARG A 152 2.81 0.12 -17.54
N GLU A 153 2.71 -0.95 -18.32
CA GLU A 153 2.36 -0.87 -19.74
C GLU A 153 0.88 -0.47 -19.97
N GLU A 154 0.03 -0.72 -18.97
CA GLU A 154 -1.44 -0.61 -19.06
C GLU A 154 -2.01 0.64 -18.38
N VAL A 155 -1.19 1.40 -17.64
CA VAL A 155 -1.59 2.66 -16.98
C VAL A 155 -0.91 3.88 -17.61
N ASP A 156 -1.47 5.07 -17.37
CA ASP A 156 -0.85 6.32 -17.76
C ASP A 156 0.24 6.75 -16.76
N THR A 157 -0.03 6.56 -15.47
CA THR A 157 0.91 6.77 -14.37
C THR A 157 0.84 5.61 -13.38
N LEU A 158 2.00 5.14 -12.91
CA LEU A 158 2.12 4.10 -11.90
C LEU A 158 2.87 4.62 -10.66
N ILE A 159 2.18 4.75 -9.54
CA ILE A 159 2.75 5.05 -8.23
C ILE A 159 3.03 3.73 -7.51
N VAL A 160 4.30 3.45 -7.25
CA VAL A 160 4.73 2.24 -6.53
C VAL A 160 5.15 2.61 -5.12
N ILE A 161 4.48 2.02 -4.12
CA ILE A 161 4.74 2.23 -2.71
C ILE A 161 5.54 1.04 -2.15
N PRO A 162 6.79 1.24 -1.70
CA PRO A 162 7.58 0.18 -1.09
C PRO A 162 7.23 -0.01 0.39
N ASN A 163 6.55 -1.10 0.74
CA ASN A 163 6.13 -1.34 2.12
C ASN A 163 7.30 -1.39 3.13
N ASP A 164 8.49 -1.82 2.71
CA ASP A 164 9.68 -1.80 3.57
C ASP A 164 10.07 -0.39 4.06
N ARG A 165 9.70 0.67 3.33
CA ARG A 165 9.95 2.05 3.75
C ARG A 165 9.04 2.50 4.87
N LEU A 166 7.85 1.92 4.95
CA LEU A 166 6.91 2.16 6.05
C LEU A 166 7.52 1.72 7.39
N LEU A 167 8.32 0.64 7.40
CA LEU A 167 9.03 0.18 8.60
C LEU A 167 10.12 1.15 9.07
N GLN A 168 10.69 1.96 8.16
CA GLN A 168 11.72 2.96 8.50
C GLN A 168 11.10 4.22 9.12
N MET A 169 9.85 4.51 8.76
CA MET A 169 9.06 5.63 9.27
C MET A 169 8.31 5.28 10.55
N SER A 170 8.23 3.99 10.88
CA SER A 170 7.47 3.46 12.01
C SER A 170 8.34 3.20 13.23
N ASP A 171 7.72 3.19 14.41
CA ASP A 171 8.39 2.78 15.64
C ASP A 171 8.85 1.32 15.59
N ARG A 172 9.97 1.01 16.25
CA ARG A 172 10.54 -0.36 16.32
C ARG A 172 9.59 -1.40 16.90
N ASN A 173 8.54 -0.97 17.60
CA ASN A 173 7.55 -1.83 18.26
C ASN A 173 6.24 -1.98 17.46
N VAL A 174 6.20 -1.54 16.21
CA VAL A 174 5.01 -1.68 15.36
C VAL A 174 4.68 -3.15 15.14
N SER A 175 3.40 -3.50 15.32
CA SER A 175 2.86 -4.83 15.07
C SER A 175 2.66 -5.06 13.56
N ALA A 176 2.59 -6.32 13.13
CA ALA A 176 2.34 -6.64 11.72
C ALA A 176 1.01 -6.04 11.21
N ILE A 177 -0.04 -6.05 12.03
CA ILE A 177 -1.34 -5.46 11.69
C ILE A 177 -1.22 -3.94 11.48
N ALA A 178 -0.52 -3.26 12.39
CA ALA A 178 -0.29 -1.82 12.25
C ALA A 178 0.56 -1.49 11.01
N ALA A 179 1.52 -2.33 10.65
CA ALA A 179 2.31 -2.14 9.43
C ALA A 179 1.47 -2.24 8.15
N PHE A 180 0.54 -3.21 8.06
CA PHE A 180 -0.39 -3.29 6.93
C PHE A 180 -1.36 -2.10 6.89
N HIS A 181 -1.88 -1.66 8.05
CA HIS A 181 -2.68 -0.44 8.10
C HIS A 181 -1.90 0.80 7.63
N SER A 182 -0.60 0.89 7.93
CA SER A 182 0.24 1.96 7.40
C SER A 182 0.33 1.89 5.87
N ALA A 183 0.36 0.70 5.27
CA ALA A 183 0.35 0.56 3.82
C ALA A 183 -0.99 1.03 3.22
N ASP A 184 -2.11 0.64 3.82
CA ASP A 184 -3.45 1.09 3.42
C ASP A 184 -3.58 2.61 3.54
N GLN A 185 -3.02 3.21 4.60
CA GLN A 185 -3.01 4.65 4.80
C GLN A 185 -2.21 5.39 3.72
N VAL A 186 -1.08 4.83 3.26
CA VAL A 186 -0.28 5.43 2.19
C VAL A 186 -0.98 5.27 0.84
N LEU A 187 -1.64 4.14 0.57
CA LEU A 187 -2.51 3.98 -0.60
C LEU A 187 -3.63 5.03 -0.62
N HIS A 188 -4.30 5.23 0.52
CA HIS A 188 -5.29 6.29 0.69
C HIS A 188 -4.69 7.67 0.40
N SER A 189 -3.54 8.02 0.99
CA SER A 189 -2.91 9.33 0.76
C SER A 189 -2.49 9.55 -0.69
N GLY A 190 -2.11 8.50 -1.42
CA GLY A 190 -1.81 8.60 -2.85
C GLY A 190 -3.03 8.90 -3.72
N VAL A 191 -4.17 8.28 -3.42
CA VAL A 191 -5.44 8.59 -4.11
C VAL A 191 -5.94 9.97 -3.68
N GLN A 192 -6.04 10.21 -2.37
CA GLN A 192 -6.52 11.45 -1.77
C GLN A 192 -5.75 12.67 -2.29
N GLY A 193 -4.42 12.59 -2.34
CA GLY A 193 -3.57 13.70 -2.75
C GLY A 193 -3.88 14.22 -4.16
N ILE A 194 -4.41 13.36 -5.05
CA ILE A 194 -4.82 13.75 -6.40
C ILE A 194 -6.32 14.08 -6.45
N THR A 195 -7.16 13.28 -5.81
CA THR A 195 -8.62 13.48 -5.85
C THR A 195 -9.03 14.78 -5.18
N ASP A 196 -8.38 15.17 -4.09
CA ASP A 196 -8.74 16.39 -3.36
C ASP A 196 -8.44 17.65 -4.19
N LEU A 197 -7.40 17.62 -5.04
CA LEU A 197 -7.06 18.71 -5.95
C LEU A 197 -8.13 18.97 -7.02
N ILE A 198 -8.93 17.95 -7.34
CA ILE A 198 -9.97 17.99 -8.38
C ILE A 198 -11.35 18.23 -7.76
N THR A 199 -11.63 17.55 -6.64
CA THR A 199 -12.98 17.45 -6.08
C THR A 199 -13.24 18.43 -4.94
N THR A 200 -12.20 18.85 -4.22
CA THR A 200 -12.35 19.72 -3.06
C THR A 200 -12.02 21.16 -3.43
N PRO A 201 -12.97 22.10 -3.26
CA PRO A 201 -12.71 23.51 -3.52
C PRO A 201 -11.62 24.05 -2.59
N GLY A 202 -10.49 24.41 -3.18
CA GLY A 202 -9.39 25.16 -2.61
C GLY A 202 -9.43 26.65 -2.94
N LEU A 203 -8.46 27.36 -2.36
CA LEU A 203 -8.18 28.76 -2.68
C LEU A 203 -7.52 28.88 -4.06
N ILE A 204 -6.73 27.87 -4.42
CA ILE A 204 -6.12 27.67 -5.74
C ILE A 204 -6.61 26.31 -6.25
N ASN A 205 -7.68 26.34 -7.04
CA ASN A 205 -8.22 25.15 -7.67
C ASN A 205 -7.43 24.82 -8.93
N LEU A 206 -7.17 23.53 -9.12
CA LEU A 206 -6.66 22.98 -10.36
C LEU A 206 -7.82 22.45 -11.18
N ASP A 207 -7.70 22.51 -12.49
CA ASP A 207 -8.66 21.82 -13.35
C ASP A 207 -8.18 20.38 -13.65
N PHE A 208 -9.11 19.56 -14.16
CA PHE A 208 -8.78 18.18 -14.52
C PHE A 208 -7.78 18.10 -15.69
N ALA A 209 -7.75 19.11 -16.57
CA ALA A 209 -6.86 19.13 -17.73
C ALA A 209 -5.40 19.32 -17.30
N ASP A 210 -5.16 20.13 -16.28
CA ASP A 210 -3.86 20.34 -15.63
C ASP A 210 -3.34 19.00 -15.09
N VAL A 211 -4.13 18.31 -14.24
CA VAL A 211 -3.75 16.99 -13.71
C VAL A 211 -3.49 15.98 -14.83
N LYS A 212 -4.38 15.94 -15.84
CA LYS A 212 -4.22 15.07 -17.00
C LYS A 212 -2.93 15.37 -17.78
N SER A 213 -2.54 16.63 -17.92
CA SER A 213 -1.33 17.01 -18.66
C SER A 213 -0.03 16.49 -18.04
N VAL A 214 0.00 16.34 -16.70
CA VAL A 214 1.17 15.82 -15.97
C VAL A 214 1.15 14.31 -15.85
N MET A 215 -0.03 13.70 -15.68
CA MET A 215 -0.14 12.25 -15.42
C MET A 215 -0.33 11.41 -16.69
N GLN A 216 -0.79 12.00 -17.79
CA GLN A 216 -1.04 11.23 -19.01
C GLN A 216 0.28 10.75 -19.64
N GLY A 217 0.52 9.44 -19.64
CA GLY A 217 1.72 8.83 -20.20
C GLY A 217 3.01 9.14 -19.43
N ALA A 218 2.91 9.53 -18.16
CA ALA A 218 4.07 9.89 -17.34
C ALA A 218 4.91 8.66 -16.91
N GLY A 219 4.35 7.45 -17.03
CA GLY A 219 5.02 6.21 -16.67
C GLY A 219 5.13 6.04 -15.16
N SER A 220 6.33 5.79 -14.64
CA SER A 220 6.50 5.61 -13.19
C SER A 220 6.46 6.95 -12.45
N ALA A 221 5.80 6.97 -11.30
CA ALA A 221 5.72 8.10 -10.40
C ALA A 221 6.14 7.71 -8.98
N LEU A 222 6.58 8.72 -8.23
CA LEU A 222 6.90 8.62 -6.80
C LEU A 222 6.01 9.55 -6.00
N MET A 223 5.76 9.17 -4.75
CA MET A 223 4.98 9.97 -3.83
C MET A 223 5.79 10.24 -2.56
N GLY A 224 5.80 11.50 -2.13
CA GLY A 224 6.32 11.95 -0.85
C GLY A 224 5.20 12.63 -0.05
N ILE A 225 5.14 12.35 1.24
CA ILE A 225 4.15 12.94 2.16
C ILE A 225 4.91 13.52 3.35
N GLY A 226 4.56 14.75 3.73
CA GLY A 226 5.07 15.43 4.91
C GLY A 226 3.96 16.18 5.63
N SER A 227 4.08 16.29 6.95
CA SER A 227 3.13 17.03 7.79
C SER A 227 3.88 17.75 8.90
N ALA A 228 3.53 19.01 9.17
CA ALA A 228 4.13 19.78 10.25
C ALA A 228 3.11 20.77 10.85
N ARG A 229 3.44 21.31 12.02
CA ARG A 229 2.61 22.24 12.83
C ARG A 229 3.49 23.36 13.39
N GLY A 230 2.89 24.49 13.74
CA GLY A 230 3.59 25.65 14.31
C GLY A 230 4.20 26.60 13.28
N GLU A 231 5.24 27.34 13.68
CA GLU A 231 5.95 28.27 12.79
C GLU A 231 6.66 27.52 11.66
N ASP A 232 6.66 28.10 10.46
CA ASP A 232 7.23 27.51 9.24
C ASP A 232 6.68 26.11 8.88
N ARG A 233 5.47 25.76 9.35
CA ARG A 233 4.82 24.46 9.13
C ARG A 233 4.77 24.05 7.65
N ALA A 234 4.48 24.97 6.73
CA ALA A 234 4.43 24.63 5.31
C ALA A 234 5.80 24.28 4.72
N VAL A 235 6.85 25.00 5.12
CA VAL A 235 8.23 24.72 4.66
C VAL A 235 8.71 23.40 5.22
N GLN A 236 8.51 23.16 6.53
CA GLN A 236 8.88 21.90 7.17
C GLN A 236 8.13 20.70 6.57
N ALA A 237 6.82 20.85 6.30
CA ALA A 237 6.03 19.81 5.66
C ALA A 237 6.53 19.53 4.23
N ALA A 238 6.88 20.56 3.46
CA ALA A 238 7.46 20.40 2.13
C ALA A 238 8.83 19.70 2.18
N GLU A 239 9.72 20.07 3.11
CA GLU A 239 11.00 19.41 3.35
C GLU A 239 10.83 17.92 3.68
N LEU A 240 9.89 17.59 4.56
CA LEU A 240 9.56 16.20 4.90
C LEU A 240 9.00 15.44 3.69
N ALA A 241 8.21 16.09 2.84
CA ALA A 241 7.67 15.47 1.63
C ALA A 241 8.77 15.16 0.61
N ILE A 242 9.68 16.11 0.31
CA ILE A 242 10.77 15.89 -0.67
C ILE A 242 11.87 14.93 -0.16
N SER A 243 11.98 14.76 1.16
CA SER A 243 12.93 13.84 1.80
C SER A 243 12.27 12.54 2.29
N SER A 244 11.00 12.33 1.94
CA SER A 244 10.21 11.21 2.40
C SER A 244 10.86 9.87 2.01
N PRO A 245 10.96 8.89 2.93
CA PRO A 245 11.47 7.55 2.61
C PRO A 245 10.67 6.81 1.53
N LEU A 246 9.44 7.25 1.25
CA LEU A 246 8.60 6.74 0.17
C LEU A 246 9.14 7.11 -1.22
N LEU A 247 9.95 8.16 -1.32
CA LEU A 247 10.69 8.52 -2.52
C LEU A 247 11.95 7.63 -2.60
N GLU A 248 11.84 6.47 -3.26
CA GLU A 248 12.99 5.56 -3.45
C GLU A 248 14.14 6.17 -4.28
N ALA A 249 13.84 7.23 -5.02
CA ALA A 249 14.78 8.02 -5.80
C ALA A 249 14.58 9.50 -5.51
N SER A 250 15.55 10.30 -5.96
CA SER A 250 15.42 11.76 -5.91
C SER A 250 14.24 12.23 -6.76
N ILE A 251 13.61 13.33 -6.36
CA ILE A 251 12.64 14.04 -7.20
C ILE A 251 13.34 14.74 -8.37
N ASP A 252 14.66 14.92 -8.27
CA ASP A 252 15.54 15.40 -9.33
C ASP A 252 15.37 14.54 -10.60
N GLY A 253 15.14 15.21 -11.73
CA GLY A 253 14.84 14.58 -13.02
C GLY A 253 13.37 14.26 -13.29
N ALA A 254 12.44 14.61 -12.38
CA ALA A 254 11.01 14.56 -12.68
C ALA A 254 10.59 15.77 -13.54
N HIS A 255 10.01 15.50 -14.72
CA HIS A 255 9.49 16.54 -15.62
C HIS A 255 8.06 16.98 -15.28
N GLY A 256 7.34 16.22 -14.46
CA GLY A 256 6.01 16.57 -13.99
C GLY A 256 5.90 16.43 -12.48
N VAL A 257 5.38 17.46 -11.80
CA VAL A 257 5.19 17.42 -10.34
C VAL A 257 3.79 17.93 -10.00
N LEU A 258 3.03 17.12 -9.26
CA LEU A 258 1.80 17.54 -8.60
C LEU A 258 2.11 17.82 -7.13
N LEU A 259 1.76 19.01 -6.67
CA LEU A 259 1.94 19.46 -5.30
C LEU A 259 0.58 19.78 -4.68
N SER A 260 0.19 19.01 -3.67
CA SER A 260 -1.02 19.26 -2.88
C SER A 260 -0.64 19.77 -1.50
N ILE A 261 -1.13 20.96 -1.14
CA ILE A 261 -0.92 21.57 0.17
C ILE A 261 -2.27 21.65 0.88
N GLN A 262 -2.44 20.86 1.93
CA GLN A 262 -3.63 20.82 2.76
C GLN A 262 -3.37 21.57 4.07
N GLY A 263 -4.30 22.42 4.50
CA GLY A 263 -4.21 23.13 5.77
C GLY A 263 -5.56 23.72 6.18
N GLY A 264 -5.62 24.30 7.38
CA GLY A 264 -6.82 25.00 7.83
C GLY A 264 -7.10 26.28 7.05
N SER A 265 -8.24 26.92 7.32
CA SER A 265 -8.58 28.24 6.76
C SER A 265 -7.57 29.36 7.09
N ASP A 266 -6.62 29.10 7.99
CA ASP A 266 -5.54 30.01 8.36
C ASP A 266 -4.31 29.90 7.44
N LEU A 267 -4.30 28.97 6.47
CA LEU A 267 -3.19 28.76 5.54
C LEU A 267 -2.90 30.01 4.71
N GLY A 268 -1.73 30.62 4.95
CA GLY A 268 -1.33 31.85 4.29
C GLY A 268 -0.74 31.65 2.89
N LEU A 269 -0.93 32.64 2.00
CA LEU A 269 -0.32 32.61 0.66
C LEU A 269 1.22 32.54 0.70
N PHE A 270 1.85 33.18 1.70
CA PHE A 270 3.30 33.15 1.86
C PHE A 270 3.82 31.75 2.23
N GLU A 271 3.10 31.04 3.10
CA GLU A 271 3.41 29.66 3.46
C GLU A 271 3.35 28.73 2.23
N VAL A 272 2.30 28.89 1.43
CA VAL A 272 2.11 28.16 0.16
C VAL A 272 3.24 28.47 -0.83
N HIS A 273 3.62 29.74 -0.97
CA HIS A 273 4.70 30.17 -1.87
C HIS A 273 6.04 29.54 -1.50
N GLU A 274 6.43 29.57 -0.22
CA GLU A 274 7.71 28.99 0.22
C GLU A 274 7.75 27.47 0.05
N ALA A 275 6.65 26.77 0.37
CA ALA A 275 6.54 25.33 0.13
C ALA A 275 6.69 24.99 -1.36
N ALA A 276 6.03 25.74 -2.25
CA ALA A 276 6.11 25.54 -3.70
C ALA A 276 7.52 25.82 -4.25
N ARG A 277 8.17 26.90 -3.78
CA ARG A 277 9.55 27.25 -4.18
C ARG A 277 10.53 26.13 -3.84
N LEU A 278 10.41 25.56 -2.65
CA LEU A 278 11.29 24.48 -2.20
C LEU A 278 11.16 23.22 -3.07
N VAL A 279 9.93 22.85 -3.44
CA VAL A 279 9.69 21.73 -4.36
C VAL A 279 10.21 22.03 -5.76
N GLN A 280 10.06 23.27 -6.23
CA GLN A 280 10.60 23.70 -7.53
C GLN A 280 12.12 23.64 -7.60
N GLU A 281 12.81 24.01 -6.52
CA GLU A 281 14.27 23.93 -6.43
C GLU A 281 14.80 22.48 -6.39
N ALA A 282 13.98 21.53 -5.93
CA ALA A 282 14.32 20.12 -5.87
C ALA A 282 14.01 19.35 -7.18
N ALA A 283 13.08 19.85 -7.99
CA ALA A 283 12.65 19.22 -9.25
C ALA A 283 13.54 19.62 -10.44
N HIS A 284 13.27 19.06 -11.63
CA HIS A 284 13.98 19.44 -12.85
C HIS A 284 13.72 20.93 -13.19
N PRO A 285 14.70 21.69 -13.72
CA PRO A 285 14.51 23.12 -14.04
C PRO A 285 13.41 23.41 -15.07
N GLU A 286 13.11 22.44 -15.93
CA GLU A 286 12.03 22.50 -16.92
C GLU A 286 10.79 21.69 -16.51
N ALA A 287 10.69 21.29 -15.24
CA ALA A 287 9.55 20.55 -14.74
C ALA A 287 8.26 21.36 -14.83
N ASN A 288 7.20 20.73 -15.33
CA ASN A 288 5.85 21.25 -15.20
C ASN A 288 5.33 20.98 -13.79
N ILE A 289 5.32 22.04 -12.96
CA ILE A 289 4.88 21.95 -11.56
C ILE A 289 3.48 22.53 -11.46
N ILE A 290 2.56 21.68 -11.06
CA ILE A 290 1.17 22.03 -10.82
C ILE A 290 0.95 21.93 -9.32
N PHE A 291 0.48 22.99 -8.70
CA PHE A 291 0.21 23.01 -7.27
C PHE A 291 -1.21 23.47 -6.98
N GLY A 292 -1.85 22.86 -6.00
CA GLY A 292 -3.16 23.25 -5.51
C GLY A 292 -3.20 23.27 -4.00
N THR A 293 -4.16 24.02 -3.46
CA THR A 293 -4.38 24.12 -2.03
C THR A 293 -5.71 23.47 -1.67
N VAL A 294 -5.77 22.78 -0.55
CA VAL A 294 -7.01 22.19 -0.03
C VAL A 294 -7.23 22.73 1.36
N ILE A 295 -8.40 23.31 1.60
CA ILE A 295 -8.77 23.81 2.93
C ILE A 295 -9.50 22.71 3.68
N ASP A 296 -8.92 22.26 4.79
CA ASP A 296 -9.51 21.32 5.72
C ASP A 296 -9.37 21.83 7.16
N ASP A 297 -10.46 22.41 7.69
CA ASP A 297 -10.50 22.94 9.05
C ASP A 297 -10.36 21.86 10.13
N ALA A 298 -10.52 20.56 9.78
CA ALA A 298 -10.28 19.47 10.73
C ALA A 298 -8.79 19.30 11.07
N LEU A 299 -7.89 19.82 10.24
CA LEU A 299 -6.44 19.79 10.47
C LEU A 299 -5.98 20.78 11.55
N GLY A 300 -6.77 21.82 11.84
CA GLY A 300 -6.39 22.87 12.78
C GLY A 300 -5.09 23.57 12.34
N ASP A 301 -4.03 23.45 13.15
CA ASP A 301 -2.72 24.06 12.89
C ASP A 301 -1.77 23.16 12.05
N GLU A 302 -2.25 22.01 11.57
CA GLU A 302 -1.44 21.11 10.74
C GLU A 302 -1.50 21.49 9.27
N VAL A 303 -0.32 21.54 8.65
CA VAL A 303 -0.19 21.58 7.19
C VAL A 303 0.37 20.24 6.71
N ARG A 304 -0.31 19.64 5.74
CA ARG A 304 0.11 18.41 5.07
C ARG A 304 0.46 18.72 3.62
N VAL A 305 1.65 18.29 3.21
CA VAL A 305 2.15 18.44 1.84
C VAL A 305 2.29 17.06 1.23
N THR A 306 1.68 16.87 0.06
CA THR A 306 1.83 15.67 -0.76
C THR A 306 2.47 16.06 -2.08
N VAL A 307 3.58 15.43 -2.42
CA VAL A 307 4.33 15.62 -3.67
C VAL A 307 4.23 14.34 -4.47
N ILE A 308 3.76 14.45 -5.72
CA ILE A 308 3.76 13.34 -6.68
C ILE A 308 4.63 13.76 -7.86
N ALA A 309 5.77 13.10 -8.00
CA ALA A 309 6.73 13.35 -9.05
C ALA A 309 6.60 12.26 -10.12
N ALA A 310 6.48 12.65 -11.39
CA ALA A 310 6.27 11.75 -12.51
C ALA A 310 7.08 12.20 -13.74
N GLY A 311 7.14 11.36 -14.76
CA GLY A 311 7.87 11.67 -16.00
C GLY A 311 9.38 11.75 -15.76
N PHE A 312 9.96 10.74 -15.12
CA PHE A 312 11.41 10.66 -14.93
C PHE A 312 12.14 10.32 -16.24
N ASP A 313 13.35 10.85 -16.41
CA ASP A 313 14.22 10.50 -17.54
C ASP A 313 14.45 8.98 -17.64
N GLY A 314 13.96 8.35 -18.72
CA GLY A 314 14.01 6.91 -18.93
C GLY A 314 12.80 6.12 -18.41
N GLY A 315 11.74 6.80 -17.97
CA GLY A 315 10.45 6.20 -17.58
C GLY A 315 10.41 5.55 -16.20
N VAL A 316 11.55 5.54 -15.48
CA VAL A 316 11.69 4.98 -14.14
C VAL A 316 12.61 5.87 -13.30
N PRO A 317 12.26 6.18 -12.04
CA PRO A 317 13.15 6.93 -11.14
C PRO A 317 14.49 6.22 -10.93
N GLN A 318 15.60 6.95 -11.00
CA GLN A 318 16.93 6.40 -10.74
C GLN A 318 17.14 6.21 -9.24
N THR A 319 17.07 4.96 -8.75
CA THR A 319 17.26 4.63 -7.33
C THR A 319 18.59 5.19 -6.80
N ARG A 320 18.55 5.86 -5.65
CA ARG A 320 19.75 6.41 -4.99
C ARG A 320 20.69 5.24 -4.63
N LYS A 321 21.87 5.15 -5.26
CA LYS A 321 22.84 4.04 -5.10
C LYS A 321 23.59 4.01 -3.76
N ASP A 322 23.18 4.81 -2.78
CA ASP A 322 23.84 4.88 -1.48
C ASP A 322 23.44 3.71 -0.57
N GLY A 323 23.88 2.51 -0.96
CA GLY A 323 23.90 1.30 -0.15
C GLY A 323 25.01 1.32 0.92
N ARG A 324 25.22 2.45 1.61
CA ARG A 324 25.94 2.40 2.89
C ARG A 324 24.94 1.94 3.93
N GLY A 325 24.82 0.62 4.08
CA GLY A 325 24.18 0.00 5.22
C GLY A 325 24.66 0.68 6.50
N LEU A 326 23.75 1.35 7.20
CA LEU A 326 24.00 1.93 8.52
C LEU A 326 24.18 0.78 9.50
N GLY A 327 25.42 0.33 9.63
CA GLY A 327 25.79 -0.81 10.46
C GLY A 327 27.29 -1.09 10.45
N GLN A 328 28.13 -0.06 10.57
CA GLN A 328 29.53 -0.20 11.00
C GLN A 328 30.08 1.13 11.48
N ILE A 329 29.96 1.38 12.78
CA ILE A 329 30.81 2.32 13.52
C ILE A 329 31.95 1.48 14.08
N ALA A 330 33.10 1.48 13.41
CA ALA A 330 34.37 1.07 14.02
C ALA A 330 35.51 1.71 13.22
N GLY A 331 36.20 2.64 13.87
CA GLY A 331 37.17 3.54 13.26
C GLY A 331 38.31 2.86 12.50
N GLN A 332 38.75 3.54 11.45
CA GLN A 332 40.09 3.38 10.91
C GLN A 332 40.73 4.76 10.78
N PRO A 333 41.92 4.98 11.36
CA PRO A 333 42.68 6.20 11.14
C PRO A 333 43.28 6.21 9.73
N ALA A 334 43.26 7.39 9.14
CA ALA A 334 43.80 7.69 7.82
C ALA A 334 45.25 7.22 7.64
N ARG A 335 45.54 6.59 6.50
CA ARG A 335 46.90 6.45 5.98
C ARG A 335 47.12 7.47 4.87
N PRO A 336 48.16 8.31 4.94
CA PRO A 336 48.50 9.23 3.87
C PRO A 336 49.22 8.51 2.72
N THR A 337 48.85 8.89 1.51
CA THR A 337 49.47 8.49 0.24
C THR A 337 50.89 9.06 0.17
N VAL A 338 51.89 8.21 -0.06
CA VAL A 338 53.25 8.66 -0.45
C VAL A 338 53.71 7.91 -1.70
N THR A 339 54.07 8.73 -2.67
CA THR A 339 54.57 8.49 -4.02
C THR A 339 55.84 7.64 -4.05
N THR A 340 55.89 6.67 -4.97
CA THR A 340 57.07 5.85 -5.26
C THR A 340 57.98 6.52 -6.30
N THR A 341 59.24 6.75 -5.94
CA THR A 341 60.36 6.90 -6.89
C THR A 341 61.57 6.08 -6.43
N ALA A 342 62.24 5.52 -7.42
CA ALA A 342 63.18 4.40 -7.37
C ALA A 342 64.55 4.67 -6.72
N SER A 343 65.21 3.56 -6.34
CA SER A 343 66.61 3.18 -6.66
C SER A 343 67.47 2.79 -5.44
N GLY A 344 68.11 1.62 -5.51
CA GLY A 344 69.53 1.49 -5.12
C GLY A 344 69.91 0.79 -3.79
N GLN A 345 70.19 -0.52 -3.89
CA GLN A 345 71.34 -1.27 -3.31
C GLN A 345 71.59 -1.43 -1.79
N VAL A 346 71.50 -2.72 -1.38
CA VAL A 346 72.45 -3.58 -0.61
C VAL A 346 73.14 -3.06 0.67
N ALA A 347 72.87 -3.71 1.81
CA ALA A 347 73.87 -4.32 2.71
C ALA A 347 73.23 -5.13 3.86
N VAL A 348 73.96 -6.19 4.25
CA VAL A 348 73.61 -7.30 5.14
C VAL A 348 73.96 -6.99 6.61
N THR A 349 73.11 -7.39 7.57
CA THR A 349 73.53 -7.85 8.91
C THR A 349 72.50 -8.80 9.52
N ALA A 350 73.03 -9.85 10.18
CA ALA A 350 72.31 -10.96 10.79
C ALA A 350 72.07 -10.74 12.29
N ALA A 351 70.97 -11.30 12.85
CA ALA A 351 70.92 -11.90 14.20
C ALA A 351 69.55 -12.51 14.56
N GLY A 352 69.54 -13.78 14.96
CA GLY A 352 68.65 -14.32 16.02
C GLY A 352 67.32 -14.97 15.60
N PRO A 353 67.05 -16.25 15.94
CA PRO A 353 65.80 -16.93 15.61
C PRO A 353 64.70 -16.61 16.64
N ALA A 354 63.55 -16.11 16.19
CA ALA A 354 62.34 -16.02 17.00
C ALA A 354 61.38 -17.15 16.61
N THR A 355 61.02 -17.94 17.62
CA THR A 355 60.10 -19.08 17.60
C THR A 355 58.72 -18.72 17.07
N VAL A 356 58.24 -19.48 16.08
CA VAL A 356 56.86 -19.43 15.57
C VAL A 356 55.94 -20.14 16.57
N PRO A 357 54.85 -19.51 17.06
CA PRO A 357 53.81 -20.23 17.79
C PRO A 357 53.03 -21.10 16.81
N VAL A 358 53.04 -22.41 17.05
CA VAL A 358 52.20 -23.38 16.34
C VAL A 358 50.72 -23.10 16.66
N PRO A 359 49.82 -22.97 15.66
CA PRO A 359 48.39 -22.90 15.92
C PRO A 359 47.90 -24.23 16.48
N GLN A 360 47.29 -24.20 17.68
CA GLN A 360 46.62 -25.35 18.25
C GLN A 360 45.36 -25.69 17.43
N PRO A 361 45.09 -26.98 17.14
CA PRO A 361 43.88 -27.39 16.44
C PRO A 361 42.64 -27.18 17.33
N PRO A 362 41.49 -26.78 16.76
CA PRO A 362 40.25 -26.63 17.51
C PRO A 362 39.77 -27.96 18.06
N VAL A 363 39.43 -27.94 19.35
CA VAL A 363 38.75 -29.00 20.08
C VAL A 363 37.48 -29.43 19.35
N THR A 364 37.43 -30.70 18.97
CA THR A 364 36.25 -31.40 18.46
C THR A 364 35.21 -31.54 19.57
N GLY A 365 34.31 -30.57 19.66
CA GLY A 365 33.00 -30.76 20.28
C GLY A 365 32.15 -31.63 19.35
N ALA A 366 31.81 -32.84 19.79
CA ALA A 366 30.94 -33.74 19.06
C ALA A 366 29.54 -33.15 18.97
N HIS A 367 29.16 -32.64 17.79
CA HIS A 367 27.76 -32.49 17.43
C HIS A 367 27.20 -33.89 17.18
N THR A 368 26.41 -34.39 18.13
CA THR A 368 25.58 -35.58 17.97
C THR A 368 24.58 -35.34 16.84
N LEU A 369 24.58 -36.24 15.86
CA LEU A 369 23.55 -36.31 14.81
C LEU A 369 22.16 -36.42 15.45
N PRO A 370 21.10 -35.81 14.86
CA PRO A 370 19.75 -36.01 15.33
C PRO A 370 19.37 -37.50 15.16
N ARG A 371 18.87 -38.09 16.25
CA ARG A 371 18.44 -39.48 16.33
C ARG A 371 17.15 -39.67 15.49
N PRO A 372 16.97 -40.80 14.78
CA PRO A 372 15.73 -41.06 14.05
C PRO A 372 14.55 -41.18 15.01
N ILE A 373 13.38 -40.68 14.58
CA ILE A 373 12.10 -40.82 15.28
C ILE A 373 11.72 -42.31 15.35
N PRO A 374 11.36 -42.87 16.51
CA PRO A 374 10.87 -44.25 16.61
C PRO A 374 9.53 -44.38 15.88
N ALA A 375 9.36 -45.48 15.14
CA ALA A 375 8.15 -45.78 14.39
C ALA A 375 7.13 -46.63 15.18
N ASP A 376 7.21 -46.64 16.52
CA ASP A 376 6.34 -47.45 17.39
C ASP A 376 5.57 -46.58 18.40
N PRO A 377 4.26 -46.80 18.64
CA PRO A 377 3.41 -45.90 19.44
C PRO A 377 3.59 -45.97 20.95
N ASP A 378 4.37 -46.90 21.50
CA ASP A 378 4.36 -47.22 22.94
C ASP A 378 5.53 -46.62 23.76
N ASP A 379 6.31 -45.70 23.20
CA ASP A 379 7.51 -45.15 23.87
C ASP A 379 7.35 -43.66 24.28
N VAL A 380 6.23 -43.34 24.95
CA VAL A 380 5.97 -42.00 25.52
C VAL A 380 6.22 -41.99 27.04
N PRO A 381 7.10 -41.12 27.57
CA PRO A 381 7.35 -41.03 29.01
C PRO A 381 6.13 -40.48 29.79
N ALA A 382 5.81 -41.12 30.91
CA ALA A 382 4.63 -40.90 31.75
C ALA A 382 4.66 -39.61 32.59
N SER A 383 4.91 -38.44 31.99
CA SER A 383 4.93 -37.15 32.72
C SER A 383 4.08 -36.03 32.10
N LEU A 384 3.15 -36.35 31.19
CA LEU A 384 2.13 -35.40 30.72
C LEU A 384 0.74 -35.95 31.03
N GLN A 385 0.18 -35.53 32.17
CA GLN A 385 -1.24 -35.72 32.46
C GLN A 385 -2.07 -34.75 31.60
N PRO A 386 -2.98 -35.24 30.74
CA PRO A 386 -3.94 -34.37 30.07
C PRO A 386 -5.04 -33.98 31.06
N VAL A 387 -5.27 -32.68 31.24
CA VAL A 387 -6.43 -32.15 31.94
C VAL A 387 -7.66 -32.46 31.08
N ALA A 388 -8.64 -33.15 31.69
CA ALA A 388 -9.85 -33.63 31.04
C ALA A 388 -10.69 -32.48 30.45
N ALA A 389 -10.84 -32.47 29.13
CA ALA A 389 -11.89 -31.74 28.45
C ALA A 389 -13.21 -32.50 28.64
N ALA A 390 -14.17 -31.86 29.30
CA ALA A 390 -15.53 -32.36 29.47
C ALA A 390 -16.23 -32.48 28.10
N ARG A 391 -16.58 -33.72 27.73
CA ARG A 391 -17.62 -34.02 26.73
C ARG A 391 -18.74 -34.78 27.43
N PRO A 392 -20.01 -34.34 27.34
CA PRO A 392 -21.11 -35.16 27.83
C PRO A 392 -21.31 -36.35 26.87
N ALA A 393 -21.36 -37.54 27.44
CA ALA A 393 -21.71 -38.77 26.75
C ALA A 393 -23.23 -38.85 26.55
N VAL A 394 -23.67 -39.11 25.31
CA VAL A 394 -25.03 -39.60 25.04
C VAL A 394 -24.92 -41.12 24.99
N ALA A 395 -25.53 -41.79 25.95
CA ALA A 395 -25.71 -43.24 25.94
C ALA A 395 -26.86 -43.59 24.99
N VAL A 396 -26.58 -44.47 24.02
CA VAL A 396 -27.59 -45.11 23.18
C VAL A 396 -27.89 -46.47 23.79
N THR A 397 -29.12 -46.66 24.24
CA THR A 397 -29.70 -47.98 24.53
C THR A 397 -30.85 -48.20 23.57
N GLU A 398 -30.75 -49.24 22.74
CA GLU A 398 -31.86 -49.74 21.93
C GLU A 398 -32.83 -50.51 22.83
N GLU A 399 -34.05 -50.01 23.00
CA GLU A 399 -35.24 -50.85 23.19
C GLU A 399 -36.43 -50.20 22.47
N SER A 400 -37.18 -51.08 21.82
CA SER A 400 -38.37 -50.88 21.00
C SER A 400 -39.58 -50.39 21.78
N GLU A 401 -40.30 -49.39 21.24
CA GLU A 401 -41.76 -49.36 20.99
C GLU A 401 -42.22 -47.91 20.76
N GLY A 402 -43.07 -47.71 19.76
CA GLY A 402 -43.49 -46.39 19.30
C GLY A 402 -44.43 -45.68 20.27
N VAL A 403 -44.21 -44.38 20.48
CA VAL A 403 -45.23 -43.44 20.95
C VAL A 403 -44.98 -42.07 20.32
N THR A 404 -45.96 -41.58 19.56
CA THR A 404 -46.07 -40.19 19.09
C THR A 404 -46.47 -39.30 20.26
N VAL A 405 -45.70 -38.24 20.57
CA VAL A 405 -46.13 -37.17 21.47
C VAL A 405 -45.69 -35.82 20.93
N GLU A 406 -46.69 -35.01 20.56
CA GLU A 406 -46.57 -33.57 20.35
C GLU A 406 -46.14 -32.87 21.65
N ARG A 407 -45.16 -31.95 21.59
CA ARG A 407 -45.04 -30.82 22.51
C ARG A 407 -44.19 -29.70 21.91
N PRO A 408 -44.56 -28.43 22.10
CA PRO A 408 -43.95 -27.30 21.41
C PRO A 408 -42.60 -26.95 22.04
N VAL A 409 -41.58 -26.73 21.21
CA VAL A 409 -40.29 -26.20 21.66
C VAL A 409 -40.43 -24.69 21.78
N GLU A 410 -40.38 -24.19 23.01
CA GLU A 410 -40.34 -22.78 23.35
C GLU A 410 -38.89 -22.28 23.21
N VAL A 411 -38.64 -21.41 22.23
CA VAL A 411 -37.32 -20.80 21.98
C VAL A 411 -37.25 -19.47 22.73
N PRO A 412 -36.26 -19.21 23.60
CA PRO A 412 -36.11 -17.91 24.23
C PRO A 412 -35.68 -16.88 23.18
N ARG A 413 -36.57 -15.94 22.86
CA ARG A 413 -36.26 -14.77 22.04
C ARG A 413 -35.62 -13.70 22.94
N ILE A 414 -34.33 -13.44 22.77
CA ILE A 414 -33.69 -12.23 23.28
C ILE A 414 -33.77 -11.19 22.15
N PHE A 415 -34.88 -10.47 22.08
CA PHE A 415 -34.95 -9.19 21.38
C PHE A 415 -34.91 -8.10 22.46
N HIS A 416 -33.96 -7.18 22.35
CA HIS A 416 -34.10 -5.88 23.00
C HIS A 416 -35.25 -5.14 22.30
N GLU A 417 -36.27 -4.83 23.07
CA GLU A 417 -37.44 -4.06 22.65
C GLU A 417 -36.99 -2.65 22.26
N ALA A 418 -37.23 -2.28 21.00
CA ALA A 418 -37.08 -0.89 20.56
C ALA A 418 -38.16 -0.04 21.24
N PRO A 419 -37.86 1.20 21.68
CA PRO A 419 -38.86 2.07 22.28
C PRO A 419 -39.98 2.38 21.27
N PRO A 420 -41.21 2.64 21.75
CA PRO A 420 -42.34 2.92 20.86
C PRO A 420 -42.05 4.17 20.02
N ARG A 421 -42.38 4.10 18.72
CA ARG A 421 -42.34 5.24 17.80
C ARG A 421 -43.30 6.31 18.31
N GLU A 422 -42.77 7.46 18.71
CA GLU A 422 -43.57 8.68 18.85
C GLU A 422 -44.15 9.04 17.46
N GLU A 423 -45.45 9.25 17.40
CA GLU A 423 -46.10 9.89 16.25
C GLU A 423 -45.48 11.27 16.06
N LEU A 424 -44.70 11.43 14.99
CA LEU A 424 -44.26 12.74 14.51
C LEU A 424 -45.49 13.55 14.11
N ASP A 425 -45.84 14.55 14.91
CA ASP A 425 -46.85 15.54 14.61
C ASP A 425 -46.36 16.40 13.43
N VAL A 426 -46.79 16.01 12.21
CA VAL A 426 -46.46 16.74 10.98
C VAL A 426 -47.30 18.02 10.96
N PRO A 427 -46.70 19.21 10.95
CA PRO A 427 -47.44 20.46 10.85
C PRO A 427 -48.30 20.52 9.57
N ASP A 428 -49.52 21.06 9.68
CA ASP A 428 -50.52 21.08 8.59
C ASP A 428 -50.07 21.78 7.29
N PHE A 429 -48.92 22.46 7.27
CA PHE A 429 -48.37 23.04 6.03
C PHE A 429 -47.57 22.04 5.18
N LEU A 430 -47.35 20.81 5.67
CA LEU A 430 -46.65 19.72 4.97
C LEU A 430 -47.56 18.51 4.64
N LYS A 431 -48.89 18.66 4.75
CA LYS A 431 -49.87 17.69 4.25
C LYS A 431 -50.42 18.09 2.88
#